data_AF-A0A835YWH1-F1
#
_entry.id   AF-A0A835YWH1-F1
#
_cell.length_a   1.000
_cell.length_b   1.000
_cell.length_c   1.000
_cell.angle_alpha   90.00
_cell.angle_beta   90.00
_cell.angle_gamma   90.00
#
_symmetry.space_group_name_H-M   'P 1'
#
loop_
_entity.id
_entity.type
_entity.pdbx_description
1 polymer ?
#
loop_
_entity_poly.entity_id
_entity_poly.type
_entity_poly.pdbx_seq_one_letter_code
_entity_poly.pdbx_strand_id
1 'polypeptide(L)'
;MCQFRTVMCYYDGMGETFESGECEVAIVFADSSKALITGTKAIMNMCETLVGFWDDAEFMPQGMRPPRPSDIDFQKKRLFSGASMLRDRILKQARVLPNNIIDVSAFMESYIDMALMEECAKELADRFSQLRPTKILTVATTGLVIAAPMAVLLQVPLVYARKQRTMVMSDYHMATYASRTQNMNKELVVSKGHLSADDRVLIVDDFLSAGSCQDALLRIISDAGAKPIGIAVLVEKAYEKGRMFLSGYNLPVESLAAVVSVDDGRINLEE
;
A
#
# COMPACT_ATOMS: atom_id res chain seq x y z
N MET A 1 36.04 -26.50 -7.01
CA MET A 1 37.05 -25.45 -7.26
C MET A 1 36.70 -24.77 -8.57
N CYS A 2 36.42 -23.47 -8.54
CA CYS A 2 36.01 -22.71 -9.73
C CYS A 2 37.17 -21.80 -10.16
N GLN A 3 37.59 -21.91 -11.41
CA GLN A 3 38.61 -21.03 -12.00
C GLN A 3 37.94 -19.77 -12.55
N PHE A 4 38.51 -18.61 -12.26
CA PHE A 4 37.99 -17.34 -12.77
C PHE A 4 39.08 -16.49 -13.41
N ARG A 5 38.67 -15.71 -14.41
CA ARG A 5 39.55 -14.80 -15.16
C ARG A 5 39.47 -13.37 -14.66
N THR A 6 38.35 -12.92 -14.08
CA THR A 6 38.29 -11.66 -13.32
C THR A 6 37.10 -11.76 -12.37
N VAL A 7 37.26 -11.41 -11.10
CA VAL A 7 36.18 -11.37 -10.11
C VAL A 7 36.26 -10.06 -9.34
N MET A 8 35.11 -9.43 -9.15
CA MET A 8 34.94 -8.27 -8.29
C MET A 8 34.37 -8.74 -6.95
N CYS A 9 35.12 -8.56 -5.88
CA CYS A 9 34.72 -8.92 -4.53
C CYS A 9 34.31 -7.66 -3.77
N TYR A 10 33.16 -7.74 -3.09
CA TYR A 10 32.67 -6.69 -2.21
C TYR A 10 32.60 -7.21 -0.78
N TYR A 11 33.30 -6.54 0.13
CA TYR A 11 33.23 -6.80 1.57
C TYR A 11 33.42 -5.50 2.33
N ASP A 12 32.68 -5.34 3.43
CA ASP A 12 32.74 -4.17 4.32
C ASP A 12 32.64 -2.80 3.61
N GLY A 13 31.85 -2.73 2.53
CA GLY A 13 31.64 -1.51 1.77
C GLY A 13 32.78 -1.11 0.84
N MET A 14 33.82 -1.94 0.69
CA MET A 14 34.89 -1.75 -0.27
C MET A 14 34.82 -2.79 -1.39
N GLY A 15 35.12 -2.36 -2.61
CA GLY A 15 35.20 -3.21 -3.79
C GLY A 15 36.65 -3.39 -4.23
N GLU A 16 37.10 -4.63 -4.38
CA GLU A 16 38.39 -4.98 -4.98
C GLU A 16 38.21 -5.89 -6.19
N THR A 17 39.03 -5.69 -7.21
CA THR A 17 39.00 -6.47 -8.46
C THR A 17 40.24 -7.36 -8.55
N PHE A 18 40.01 -8.65 -8.77
CA PHE A 18 41.06 -9.66 -8.91
C PHE A 18 41.08 -10.17 -10.35
N GLU A 19 42.26 -10.12 -10.99
CA GLU A 19 42.42 -10.38 -12.43
C GLU A 19 42.64 -11.86 -12.81
N SER A 20 42.73 -12.80 -11.86
CA SER A 20 42.55 -14.25 -12.09
C SER A 20 42.87 -15.03 -10.81
N GLY A 21 42.30 -16.22 -10.68
CA GLY A 21 42.59 -17.10 -9.56
C GLY A 21 41.73 -18.36 -9.51
N GLU A 22 42.02 -19.21 -8.52
CA GLU A 22 41.19 -20.36 -8.17
C GLU A 22 40.52 -20.08 -6.82
N CYS A 23 39.19 -20.18 -6.79
CA CYS A 23 38.43 -20.03 -5.56
C CYS A 23 37.63 -21.30 -5.27
N GLU A 24 37.70 -21.75 -4.02
CA GLU A 24 36.75 -22.70 -3.49
C GLU A 24 35.54 -21.93 -2.95
N VAL A 25 34.63 -21.52 -3.86
CA VAL A 25 33.40 -20.85 -3.43
C VAL A 25 32.47 -21.91 -2.84
N ALA A 26 32.41 -21.99 -1.51
CA ALA A 26 31.19 -22.45 -0.88
C ALA A 26 30.15 -21.35 -1.10
N ILE A 27 29.20 -21.54 -2.02
CA ILE A 27 27.99 -20.73 -2.03
C ILE A 27 27.23 -21.10 -0.77
N VAL A 28 27.58 -20.46 0.34
CA VAL A 28 26.81 -20.56 1.58
C VAL A 28 25.65 -19.61 1.39
N PHE A 29 24.49 -20.16 1.03
CA PHE A 29 23.23 -19.47 1.34
C PHE A 29 23.22 -19.35 2.86
N ALA A 30 23.53 -18.17 3.37
CA ALA A 30 23.45 -17.89 4.79
C ALA A 30 22.04 -18.29 5.24
N ASP A 31 21.95 -19.30 6.12
CA ASP A 31 20.72 -19.66 6.78
C ASP A 31 20.11 -18.37 7.35
N SER A 32 18.88 -18.07 6.90
CA SER A 32 18.10 -16.90 7.29
C SER A 32 17.86 -16.78 8.80
N SER A 33 18.25 -17.78 9.59
CA SER A 33 18.17 -17.74 11.06
C SER A 33 19.12 -16.73 11.72
N LYS A 34 20.17 -16.23 11.02
CA LYS A 34 21.17 -15.32 11.63
C LYS A 34 21.49 -14.04 10.84
N ALA A 35 20.90 -13.82 9.67
CA ALA A 35 21.07 -12.57 8.92
C ALA A 35 19.80 -11.70 9.00
N LEU A 36 19.95 -10.46 9.49
CA LEU A 36 18.87 -9.45 9.59
C LEU A 36 18.47 -8.82 8.25
N ILE A 37 18.96 -9.36 7.13
CA ILE A 37 18.66 -8.90 5.78
C ILE A 37 18.09 -10.09 5.02
N THR A 38 16.84 -9.97 4.57
CA THR A 38 16.20 -10.98 3.71
C THR A 38 17.03 -11.20 2.46
N GLY A 39 17.22 -12.46 2.04
CA GLY A 39 18.07 -12.82 0.89
C GLY A 39 17.74 -12.05 -0.39
N THR A 40 16.46 -11.71 -0.59
CA THR A 40 15.99 -10.86 -1.69
C THR A 40 16.62 -9.46 -1.65
N LYS A 41 16.73 -8.86 -0.47
CA LYS A 41 17.29 -7.52 -0.28
C LYS A 41 18.81 -7.49 -0.45
N ALA A 42 19.50 -8.57 -0.05
CA ALA A 42 20.92 -8.75 -0.33
C ALA A 42 21.20 -8.86 -1.84
N ILE A 43 20.39 -9.65 -2.55
CA ILE A 43 20.50 -9.79 -4.02
C ILE A 43 20.17 -8.47 -4.72
N MET A 44 19.15 -7.74 -4.27
CA MET A 44 18.80 -6.45 -4.85
C MET A 44 19.88 -5.39 -4.63
N ASN A 45 20.45 -5.28 -3.43
CA ASN A 45 21.56 -4.36 -3.16
C ASN A 45 22.81 -4.71 -3.97
N MET A 46 23.09 -6.01 -4.16
CA MET A 46 24.18 -6.46 -5.02
C MET A 46 23.94 -6.05 -6.47
N CYS A 47 22.73 -6.25 -6.99
CA CYS A 47 22.38 -5.87 -8.36
C CYS A 47 22.41 -4.35 -8.58
N GLU A 48 21.93 -3.56 -7.62
CA GLU A 48 21.95 -2.08 -7.72
C GLU A 48 23.36 -1.51 -7.67
N THR A 49 24.22 -2.06 -6.80
CA THR A 49 25.63 -1.67 -6.73
C THR A 49 26.37 -2.04 -8.02
N LEU A 50 26.10 -3.22 -8.62
CA LEU A 50 26.70 -3.63 -9.88
C LEU A 50 26.29 -2.74 -11.07
N VAL A 51 25.05 -2.24 -11.08
CA VAL A 51 24.54 -1.34 -12.13
C VAL A 51 25.19 0.05 -12.08
N GLY A 52 25.59 0.53 -10.89
CA GLY A 52 26.26 1.84 -10.73
C GLY A 52 27.69 1.91 -11.27
N PHE A 53 28.33 0.76 -11.56
CA PHE A 53 29.70 0.67 -12.09
C PHE A 53 29.76 0.35 -13.59
N TRP A 54 28.61 0.20 -14.26
CA TRP A 54 28.51 -0.47 -15.56
C TRP A 54 28.43 0.44 -16.80
N ASP A 55 28.78 1.73 -16.70
CA ASP A 55 28.74 2.62 -17.87
C ASP A 55 29.84 2.32 -18.92
N ASP A 56 30.94 1.62 -18.57
CA ASP A 56 32.10 1.43 -19.48
C ASP A 56 32.59 -0.04 -19.67
N ALA A 57 31.84 -1.06 -19.25
CA ALA A 57 32.29 -2.45 -19.37
C ALA A 57 31.73 -3.15 -20.64
N GLU A 58 32.57 -3.35 -21.67
CA GLU A 58 32.23 -4.20 -22.82
C GLU A 58 32.28 -5.70 -22.47
N PHE A 59 31.12 -6.32 -22.34
CA PHE A 59 30.98 -7.77 -22.18
C PHE A 59 31.02 -8.46 -23.56
N MET A 60 32.06 -9.27 -23.83
CA MET A 60 32.16 -10.12 -25.02
C MET A 60 32.02 -11.61 -24.68
N PRO A 61 30.81 -12.19 -24.68
CA PRO A 61 30.60 -13.62 -24.62
C PRO A 61 30.71 -14.21 -26.03
N GLN A 62 31.57 -15.22 -26.22
CA GLN A 62 31.56 -15.99 -27.47
C GLN A 62 30.26 -16.79 -27.57
N GLY A 63 29.45 -16.50 -28.59
CA GLY A 63 28.35 -17.35 -29.03
C GLY A 63 26.95 -17.06 -28.46
N MET A 64 26.80 -16.12 -27.52
CA MET A 64 25.49 -15.67 -27.04
C MET A 64 25.43 -14.16 -27.15
N ARG A 65 24.57 -13.61 -28.01
CA ARG A 65 24.43 -12.15 -28.12
C ARG A 65 23.96 -11.61 -26.76
N PRO A 66 24.70 -10.69 -26.10
CA PRO A 66 24.20 -10.07 -24.87
C PRO A 66 22.86 -9.39 -25.17
N PRO A 67 21.86 -9.49 -24.29
CA PRO A 67 20.61 -8.78 -24.47
C PRO A 67 20.94 -7.29 -24.54
N ARG A 68 20.56 -6.62 -25.64
CA ARG A 68 20.73 -5.16 -25.74
C ARG A 68 19.90 -4.51 -24.62
N PRO A 69 20.21 -3.30 -24.19
CA PRO A 69 19.34 -2.54 -23.29
C PRO A 69 17.90 -2.39 -23.82
N SER A 70 17.69 -2.51 -25.14
CA SER A 70 16.38 -2.59 -25.79
C SER A 70 15.70 -3.97 -25.73
N ASP A 71 16.48 -5.03 -25.52
CA ASP A 71 16.01 -6.41 -25.35
C ASP A 71 15.66 -6.70 -23.86
N ILE A 72 16.20 -5.90 -22.95
CA ILE A 72 15.79 -5.82 -21.54
C ILE A 72 14.65 -4.80 -21.47
N ASP A 73 13.42 -5.29 -21.41
CA ASP A 73 12.28 -4.42 -21.14
C ASP A 73 12.37 -3.87 -19.71
N PHE A 74 13.01 -2.72 -19.53
CA PHE A 74 13.06 -1.99 -18.25
C PHE A 74 11.64 -1.66 -17.71
N GLN A 75 10.59 -1.76 -18.54
CA GLN A 75 9.21 -1.68 -18.04
C GLN A 75 8.81 -2.89 -17.18
N LYS A 76 9.49 -4.04 -17.28
CA LYS A 76 9.22 -5.18 -16.41
C LYS A 76 9.62 -4.94 -14.94
N LYS A 77 10.35 -3.88 -14.58
CA LYS A 77 10.50 -3.51 -13.16
C LYS A 77 9.18 -3.00 -12.54
N ARG A 78 8.14 -2.80 -13.36
CA ARG A 78 6.76 -2.45 -13.01
C ARG A 78 5.82 -3.67 -13.00
N LEU A 79 6.35 -4.88 -12.77
CA LEU A 79 5.63 -6.14 -13.04
C LEU A 79 4.41 -6.41 -12.13
N PHE A 80 4.26 -5.73 -11.00
CA PHE A 80 3.08 -5.84 -10.14
C PHE A 80 2.68 -4.46 -9.61
N SER A 81 1.46 -4.02 -9.92
CA SER A 81 0.85 -2.85 -9.28
C SER A 81 0.53 -3.13 -7.81
N GLY A 82 0.34 -2.10 -6.99
CA GLY A 82 -0.11 -2.24 -5.61
C GLY A 82 -1.41 -3.05 -5.52
N ALA A 83 -2.34 -2.85 -6.46
CA ALA A 83 -3.55 -3.65 -6.61
C ALA A 83 -3.25 -5.14 -6.81
N SER A 84 -2.32 -5.49 -7.70
CA SER A 84 -1.97 -6.89 -7.94
C SER A 84 -1.28 -7.56 -6.75
N MET A 85 -0.44 -6.81 -6.01
CA MET A 85 0.19 -7.29 -4.78
C MET A 85 -0.85 -7.50 -3.67
N LEU A 86 -1.80 -6.57 -3.53
CA LEU A 86 -2.89 -6.68 -2.56
C LEU A 86 -3.81 -7.86 -2.88
N ARG A 87 -4.15 -8.06 -4.17
CA ARG A 87 -4.91 -9.23 -4.64
C ARG A 87 -4.23 -10.53 -4.24
N ASP A 88 -2.93 -10.67 -4.52
CA ASP A 88 -2.15 -11.86 -4.18
C ASP A 88 -2.14 -12.13 -2.66
N ARG A 89 -1.99 -11.07 -1.86
CA ARG A 89 -2.02 -11.14 -0.40
C ARG A 89 -3.37 -11.57 0.15
N ILE A 90 -4.47 -11.02 -0.38
CA ILE A 90 -5.83 -11.42 0.01
C ILE A 90 -6.03 -12.91 -0.30
N LEU A 91 -5.71 -13.37 -1.52
CA LEU A 91 -5.95 -14.75 -1.93
C LEU A 91 -5.12 -15.79 -1.15
N LYS A 92 -3.91 -15.42 -0.72
CA LYS A 92 -3.00 -16.34 -0.02
C LYS A 92 -3.14 -16.31 1.51
N GLN A 93 -3.48 -15.16 2.08
CA GLN A 93 -3.32 -14.92 3.52
C GLN A 93 -4.60 -14.44 4.22
N ALA A 94 -5.62 -13.96 3.48
CA ALA A 94 -6.88 -13.59 4.12
C ALA A 94 -7.68 -14.84 4.50
N ARG A 95 -8.44 -14.71 5.58
CA ARG A 95 -9.33 -15.77 6.10
C ARG A 95 -10.77 -15.30 6.08
N VAL A 96 -11.70 -16.22 5.92
CA VAL A 96 -13.13 -15.96 6.09
C VAL A 96 -13.54 -16.48 7.46
N LEU A 97 -13.92 -15.56 8.35
CA LEU A 97 -14.46 -15.84 9.67
C LEU A 97 -15.99 -16.00 9.59
N PRO A 98 -16.65 -16.50 10.67
CA PRO A 98 -18.11 -16.57 10.73
C PRO A 98 -18.79 -15.25 10.35
N ASN A 99 -19.98 -15.35 9.75
CA ASN A 99 -20.73 -14.21 9.20
C ASN A 99 -20.04 -13.51 8.01
N ASN A 100 -19.23 -14.23 7.24
CA ASN A 100 -18.50 -13.74 6.06
C ASN A 100 -17.62 -12.53 6.36
N ILE A 101 -17.02 -12.50 7.56
CA ILE A 101 -16.06 -11.47 7.94
C ILE A 101 -14.71 -11.82 7.30
N ILE A 102 -14.20 -10.90 6.48
CA ILE A 102 -12.89 -11.03 5.84
C ILE A 102 -11.83 -10.56 6.84
N ASP A 103 -10.96 -11.47 7.24
CA ASP A 103 -9.85 -11.23 8.15
C ASP A 103 -8.55 -11.06 7.34
N VAL A 104 -7.99 -9.84 7.39
CA VAL A 104 -6.73 -9.44 6.77
C VAL A 104 -5.65 -9.10 7.80
N SER A 105 -5.80 -9.59 9.04
CA SER A 105 -4.86 -9.32 10.15
C SER A 105 -3.43 -9.78 9.88
N ALA A 106 -3.22 -10.67 8.90
CA ALA A 106 -1.92 -11.13 8.45
C ALA A 106 -1.06 -10.06 7.76
N PHE A 107 -1.62 -8.91 7.36
CA PHE A 107 -0.87 -7.84 6.69
C PHE A 107 -1.41 -6.40 6.86
N MET A 108 -2.58 -6.19 7.49
CA MET A 108 -3.23 -4.86 7.56
C MET A 108 -3.74 -4.38 8.93
N GLU A 109 -3.79 -5.24 9.97
CA GLU A 109 -4.34 -4.82 11.28
C GLU A 109 -3.27 -4.75 12.37
N SER A 110 -3.00 -5.88 13.04
CA SER A 110 -2.03 -5.95 14.15
C SER A 110 -0.61 -6.21 13.66
N TYR A 111 -0.50 -6.86 12.50
CA TYR A 111 0.73 -6.96 11.72
C TYR A 111 0.52 -6.20 10.43
N ILE A 112 1.44 -5.29 10.12
CA ILE A 112 1.34 -4.41 8.95
C ILE A 112 2.53 -4.69 8.04
N ASP A 113 2.26 -5.12 6.81
CA ASP A 113 3.27 -5.18 5.77
C ASP A 113 3.45 -3.79 5.14
N MET A 114 4.38 -3.01 5.67
CA MET A 114 4.62 -1.65 5.21
C MET A 114 5.06 -1.58 3.74
N ALA A 115 5.78 -2.58 3.22
CA ALA A 115 6.19 -2.59 1.82
C ALA A 115 4.98 -2.74 0.89
N LEU A 116 4.05 -3.63 1.25
CA LEU A 116 2.77 -3.73 0.55
C LEU A 116 1.96 -2.43 0.63
N MET A 117 1.88 -1.82 1.82
CA MET A 117 1.11 -0.58 2.03
C MET A 117 1.70 0.59 1.25
N GLU A 118 3.02 0.69 1.14
CA GLU A 118 3.68 1.71 0.33
C GLU A 118 3.34 1.59 -1.15
N GLU A 119 3.37 0.38 -1.72
CA GLU A 119 2.99 0.16 -3.13
C GLU A 119 1.50 0.44 -3.37
N CYS A 120 0.63 0.04 -2.44
CA CYS A 120 -0.79 0.40 -2.48
C CYS A 120 -1.01 1.91 -2.40
N ALA A 121 -0.29 2.59 -1.51
CA ALA A 121 -0.39 4.04 -1.32
C ALA A 121 0.09 4.81 -2.55
N LYS A 122 1.18 4.37 -3.19
CA LYS A 122 1.68 4.96 -4.46
C LYS A 122 0.60 4.91 -5.53
N GLU A 123 0.01 3.73 -5.74
CA GLU A 123 -1.02 3.58 -6.77
C GLU A 123 -2.27 4.43 -6.49
N LEU A 124 -2.77 4.45 -5.25
CA LEU A 124 -3.91 5.30 -4.90
C LEU A 124 -3.56 6.79 -4.98
N ALA A 125 -2.37 7.20 -4.51
CA ALA A 125 -1.92 8.59 -4.60
C ALA A 125 -1.86 9.06 -6.05
N ASP A 126 -1.34 8.24 -6.96
CA ASP A 126 -1.28 8.55 -8.39
C ASP A 126 -2.68 8.80 -8.97
N ARG A 127 -3.67 7.96 -8.64
CA ARG A 127 -5.07 8.09 -9.10
C ARG A 127 -5.72 9.40 -8.64
N PHE A 128 -5.36 9.92 -7.46
CA PHE A 128 -5.97 11.14 -6.89
C PHE A 128 -5.10 12.40 -7.03
N SER A 129 -3.85 12.29 -7.48
CA SER A 129 -2.88 13.40 -7.57
C SER A 129 -3.43 14.60 -8.35
N GLN A 130 -4.11 14.36 -9.46
CA GLN A 130 -4.69 15.39 -10.33
C GLN A 130 -5.83 16.17 -9.67
N LEU A 131 -6.49 15.59 -8.65
CA LEU A 131 -7.55 16.27 -7.91
C LEU A 131 -7.01 17.28 -6.89
N ARG A 132 -5.68 17.33 -6.70
CA ARG A 132 -4.96 18.26 -5.81
C ARG A 132 -5.59 18.29 -4.40
N PRO A 133 -5.52 17.17 -3.65
CA PRO A 133 -5.90 17.17 -2.24
C PRO A 133 -5.10 18.23 -1.48
N THR A 134 -5.72 18.85 -0.48
CA THR A 134 -5.01 19.65 0.54
C THR A 134 -4.95 18.93 1.88
N LYS A 135 -5.70 17.83 2.01
CA LYS A 135 -5.85 17.09 3.26
C LYS A 135 -6.34 15.67 3.00
N ILE A 136 -5.86 14.72 3.80
CA ILE A 136 -6.44 13.37 3.88
C ILE A 136 -7.25 13.26 5.17
N LEU A 137 -8.45 12.67 5.08
CA LEU A 137 -9.27 12.30 6.23
C LEU A 137 -9.48 10.77 6.25
N THR A 138 -9.18 10.13 7.37
CA THR A 138 -9.39 8.68 7.59
C THR A 138 -10.14 8.41 8.89
N VAL A 139 -10.47 7.16 9.19
CA VAL A 139 -10.89 6.71 10.52
C VAL A 139 -9.74 6.00 11.23
N ALA A 140 -9.60 6.24 12.54
CA ALA A 140 -8.68 5.45 13.36
C ALA A 140 -9.27 4.07 13.73
N THR A 141 -8.47 3.00 13.75
CA THR A 141 -7.00 3.00 13.64
C THR A 141 -6.50 2.49 12.29
N THR A 142 -7.13 1.46 11.74
CA THR A 142 -6.62 0.71 10.57
C THR A 142 -6.53 1.54 9.30
N GLY A 143 -7.44 2.49 9.07
CA GLY A 143 -7.32 3.41 7.93
C GLY A 143 -6.03 4.24 7.93
N LEU A 144 -5.39 4.48 9.09
CA LEU A 144 -4.09 5.17 9.16
C LEU A 144 -2.97 4.41 8.43
N VAL A 145 -3.09 3.08 8.34
CA VAL A 145 -2.07 2.20 7.75
C VAL A 145 -1.83 2.53 6.27
N ILE A 146 -2.89 2.93 5.57
CA ILE A 146 -2.82 3.37 4.17
C ILE A 146 -2.80 4.90 4.05
N ALA A 147 -3.53 5.61 4.91
CA ALA A 147 -3.65 7.06 4.82
C ALA A 147 -2.32 7.77 5.14
N ALA A 148 -1.50 7.24 6.05
CA ALA A 148 -0.20 7.82 6.40
C ALA A 148 0.82 7.80 5.25
N PRO A 149 1.15 6.64 4.62
CA PRO A 149 2.05 6.64 3.47
C PRO A 149 1.47 7.45 2.29
N MET A 150 0.15 7.42 2.09
CA MET A 150 -0.50 8.22 1.05
C MET A 150 -0.39 9.73 1.30
N ALA A 151 -0.49 10.18 2.55
CA ALA A 151 -0.31 11.58 2.94
C ALA A 151 1.12 12.07 2.69
N VAL A 152 2.12 11.22 2.95
CA VAL A 152 3.53 11.50 2.64
C VAL A 152 3.72 11.69 1.14
N LEU A 153 3.19 10.79 0.32
CA LEU A 153 3.30 10.84 -1.15
C LEU A 153 2.62 12.08 -1.74
N LEU A 154 1.44 12.43 -1.23
CA LEU A 154 0.68 13.60 -1.67
C LEU A 154 1.16 14.92 -1.03
N GLN A 155 2.07 14.85 -0.05
CA GLN A 155 2.60 15.99 0.70
C GLN A 155 1.51 16.84 1.37
N VAL A 156 0.50 16.19 1.96
CA VAL A 156 -0.62 16.86 2.63
C VAL A 156 -0.77 16.41 4.07
N PRO A 157 -1.32 17.25 4.96
CA PRO A 157 -1.67 16.84 6.31
C PRO A 157 -2.66 15.67 6.34
N LEU A 158 -2.46 14.77 7.28
CA LEU A 158 -3.38 13.68 7.61
C LEU A 158 -4.20 14.03 8.86
N VAL A 159 -5.51 13.95 8.73
CA VAL A 159 -6.47 14.04 9.84
C VAL A 159 -7.18 12.70 9.98
N TYR A 160 -7.46 12.29 11.22
CA TYR A 160 -8.24 11.08 11.46
C TYR A 160 -9.41 11.35 12.40
N ALA A 161 -10.55 10.78 12.04
CA ALA A 161 -11.72 10.73 12.88
C ALA A 161 -11.54 9.68 13.98
N ARG A 162 -11.98 10.02 15.18
CA ARG A 162 -11.96 9.13 16.35
C ARG A 162 -13.35 8.57 16.61
N LYS A 163 -13.41 7.34 17.14
CA LYS A 163 -14.66 6.69 17.56
C LYS A 163 -15.18 7.20 18.91
N GLN A 164 -14.34 7.93 19.64
CA GLN A 164 -14.64 8.49 20.95
C GLN A 164 -13.94 9.83 21.10
N ARG A 165 -14.57 10.72 21.86
CA ARG A 165 -13.97 12.02 22.23
C ARG A 165 -12.83 11.81 23.22
N THR A 166 -11.84 12.69 23.16
CA THR A 166 -10.79 12.79 24.18
C THR A 166 -10.95 14.06 24.99
N MET A 167 -10.41 14.09 26.21
CA MET A 167 -10.45 15.29 27.07
C MET A 167 -9.89 16.56 26.40
N VAL A 168 -8.96 16.41 25.45
CA VAL A 168 -8.30 17.52 24.74
C VAL A 168 -9.17 18.10 23.61
N MET A 169 -10.29 17.46 23.24
CA MET A 169 -11.18 17.94 22.18
C MET A 169 -12.25 18.88 22.75
N SER A 170 -11.98 20.18 22.72
CA SER A 170 -12.92 21.21 23.18
C SER A 170 -14.07 21.46 22.19
N ASP A 171 -13.80 21.45 20.87
CA ASP A 171 -14.80 21.61 19.81
C ASP A 171 -14.56 20.63 18.66
N TYR A 172 -15.63 20.03 18.15
CA TYR A 172 -15.57 18.95 17.15
C TYR A 172 -16.78 18.92 16.23
N HIS A 173 -16.56 18.42 15.01
CA HIS A 173 -17.60 17.90 14.13
C HIS A 173 -17.90 16.46 14.52
N MET A 174 -19.16 16.04 14.38
CA MET A 174 -19.58 14.70 14.78
C MET A 174 -20.68 14.19 13.85
N ALA A 175 -20.52 12.94 13.42
CA ALA A 175 -21.53 12.23 12.65
C ALA A 175 -21.66 10.79 13.16
N THR A 176 -22.89 10.26 13.10
CA THR A 176 -23.19 8.88 13.46
C THR A 176 -23.34 8.01 12.21
N TYR A 177 -22.97 6.73 12.30
CA TYR A 177 -23.17 5.75 11.24
C TYR A 177 -23.64 4.40 11.79
N ALA A 178 -24.43 3.69 10.99
CA ALA A 178 -24.88 2.35 11.33
C ALA A 178 -23.76 1.32 11.12
N SER A 179 -23.40 0.59 12.17
CA SER A 179 -22.41 -0.49 12.11
C SER A 179 -23.12 -1.85 12.00
N ARG A 180 -23.02 -2.49 10.82
CA ARG A 180 -23.58 -3.84 10.59
C ARG A 180 -23.08 -4.88 11.59
N THR A 181 -21.83 -4.79 12.02
CA THR A 181 -21.21 -5.78 12.92
C THR A 181 -21.65 -5.69 14.37
N GLN A 182 -22.30 -4.60 14.79
CA GLN A 182 -22.60 -4.34 16.21
C GLN A 182 -24.04 -3.91 16.47
N ASN A 183 -24.91 -3.80 15.45
CA ASN A 183 -26.31 -3.37 15.57
C ASN A 183 -26.50 -2.10 16.43
N MET A 184 -25.50 -1.22 16.42
CA MET A 184 -25.48 0.02 17.18
C MET A 184 -24.92 1.13 16.30
N ASN A 185 -25.42 2.34 16.53
CA ASN A 185 -24.86 3.53 15.93
C ASN A 185 -23.48 3.80 16.54
N LYS A 186 -22.50 4.02 15.67
CA LYS A 186 -21.15 4.46 16.06
C LYS A 186 -21.02 5.94 15.76
N GLU A 187 -20.22 6.62 16.56
CA GLU A 187 -19.90 8.02 16.37
C GLU A 187 -18.51 8.17 15.73
N LEU A 188 -18.36 9.18 14.88
CA LEU A 188 -17.08 9.70 14.44
C LEU A 188 -16.97 11.15 14.86
N VAL A 189 -15.82 11.52 15.42
CA VAL A 189 -15.52 12.90 15.83
C VAL A 189 -14.21 13.38 15.24
N VAL A 190 -14.18 14.64 14.79
CA VAL A 190 -12.99 15.34 14.28
C VAL A 190 -12.94 16.72 14.91
N SER A 191 -11.80 17.13 15.47
CA SER A 191 -11.67 18.49 16.04
C SER A 191 -11.90 19.55 14.97
N LYS A 192 -12.67 20.60 15.27
CA LYS A 192 -12.99 21.64 14.26
C LYS A 192 -11.74 22.32 13.71
N GLY A 193 -10.72 22.55 14.54
CA GLY A 193 -9.46 23.17 14.12
C GLY A 193 -8.64 22.36 13.09
N HIS A 194 -9.06 21.14 12.73
CA HIS A 194 -8.36 20.30 11.75
C HIS A 194 -9.00 20.31 10.36
N LEU A 195 -10.15 20.97 10.19
CA LEU A 195 -10.83 21.11 8.90
C LEU A 195 -11.23 22.57 8.69
N SER A 196 -11.00 23.08 7.49
CA SER A 196 -11.35 24.45 7.09
C SER A 196 -12.12 24.45 5.78
N ALA A 197 -12.89 25.52 5.52
CA ALA A 197 -13.68 25.64 4.29
C ALA A 197 -12.85 25.64 3.00
N ASP A 198 -11.55 26.00 3.09
CA ASP A 198 -10.63 25.98 1.95
C ASP A 198 -10.10 24.57 1.63
N ASP A 199 -10.42 23.57 2.46
CA ASP A 199 -9.88 22.23 2.30
C ASP A 199 -10.53 21.42 1.18
N ARG A 200 -9.67 20.73 0.43
CA ARG A 200 -10.01 19.70 -0.55
C ARG A 200 -9.65 18.35 0.05
N VAL A 201 -10.63 17.69 0.63
CA VAL A 201 -10.45 16.52 1.50
C VAL A 201 -10.62 15.24 0.70
N LEU A 202 -9.57 14.43 0.67
CA LEU A 202 -9.60 13.06 0.17
C LEU A 202 -9.87 12.12 1.35
N ILE A 203 -10.94 11.32 1.26
CA ILE A 203 -11.17 10.27 2.24
C ILE A 203 -10.31 9.07 1.87
N VAL A 204 -9.59 8.51 2.84
CA VAL A 204 -8.83 7.26 2.67
C VAL A 204 -9.24 6.29 3.76
N ASP A 205 -9.51 5.04 3.40
CA ASP A 205 -9.92 4.00 4.36
C ASP A 205 -9.41 2.60 3.97
N ASP A 206 -9.51 1.64 4.88
CA ASP A 206 -9.11 0.25 4.61
C ASP A 206 -10.20 -0.51 3.83
N PHE A 207 -11.47 -0.39 4.24
CA PHE A 207 -12.61 -1.11 3.68
C PHE A 207 -13.77 -0.19 3.26
N LEU A 208 -14.29 -0.41 2.06
CA LEU A 208 -15.63 0.04 1.66
C LEU A 208 -16.62 -1.13 1.75
N SER A 209 -17.48 -1.08 2.76
CA SER A 209 -18.56 -2.06 2.96
C SER A 209 -19.92 -1.47 2.50
N ALA A 210 -20.86 -1.23 3.42
CA ALA A 210 -22.13 -0.56 3.11
C ALA A 210 -22.02 0.96 2.83
N GLY A 211 -20.84 1.56 2.97
CA GLY A 211 -20.60 2.99 2.75
C GLY A 211 -21.04 3.93 3.88
N SER A 212 -21.65 3.43 4.96
CA SER A 212 -22.17 4.25 6.06
C SER A 212 -21.07 5.02 6.82
N CYS A 213 -19.88 4.44 6.94
CA CYS A 213 -18.73 5.10 7.58
C CYS A 213 -18.22 6.26 6.74
N GLN A 214 -18.04 6.04 5.43
CA GLN A 214 -17.60 7.08 4.50
C GLN A 214 -18.64 8.20 4.37
N ASP A 215 -19.94 7.88 4.40
CA ASP A 215 -21.01 8.88 4.48
C ASP A 215 -20.92 9.77 5.73
N ALA A 216 -20.61 9.18 6.90
CA ALA A 216 -20.41 9.98 8.11
C ALA A 216 -19.19 10.91 8.00
N LEU A 217 -18.10 10.47 7.35
CA LEU A 217 -16.97 11.35 7.04
C LEU A 217 -17.35 12.48 6.07
N LEU A 218 -18.13 12.18 5.04
CA LEU A 218 -18.62 13.20 4.09
C LEU A 218 -19.49 14.25 4.77
N ARG A 219 -20.36 13.84 5.70
CA ARG A 219 -21.14 14.77 6.53
C ARG A 219 -20.25 15.63 7.42
N ILE A 220 -19.22 15.07 8.04
CA ILE A 220 -18.23 15.84 8.82
C ILE A 220 -17.51 16.88 7.94
N ILE A 221 -17.10 16.50 6.72
CA ILE A 221 -16.46 17.42 5.76
C ILE A 221 -17.43 18.55 5.39
N SER A 222 -18.70 18.21 5.12
CA SER A 222 -19.76 19.17 4.82
C SER A 222 -20.01 20.14 5.98
N ASP A 223 -20.06 19.65 7.22
CA ASP A 223 -20.26 20.47 8.42
C ASP A 223 -19.08 21.44 8.66
N ALA A 224 -17.88 21.08 8.22
CA ALA A 224 -16.70 21.95 8.25
C ALA A 224 -16.69 22.98 7.12
N GLY A 225 -17.64 22.92 6.18
CA GLY A 225 -17.66 23.74 4.97
C GLY A 225 -16.58 23.37 3.94
N ALA A 226 -15.88 22.26 4.16
CA ALA A 226 -14.80 21.79 3.29
C ALA A 226 -15.36 21.04 2.07
N LYS A 227 -14.51 20.82 1.06
CA LYS A 227 -14.88 20.13 -0.17
C LYS A 227 -14.37 18.69 -0.18
N PRO A 228 -15.24 17.67 -0.19
CA PRO A 228 -14.79 16.30 -0.46
C PRO A 228 -14.42 16.18 -1.95
N ILE A 229 -13.32 15.49 -2.26
CA ILE A 229 -12.84 15.34 -3.65
C ILE A 229 -12.80 13.88 -4.13
N GLY A 230 -12.93 12.92 -3.23
CA GLY A 230 -12.86 11.51 -3.59
C GLY A 230 -12.78 10.59 -2.37
N ILE A 231 -12.85 9.29 -2.65
CA ILE A 231 -12.74 8.22 -1.65
C ILE A 231 -11.78 7.16 -2.20
N ALA A 232 -10.68 6.93 -1.50
CA ALA A 232 -9.72 5.87 -1.78
C ALA A 232 -9.85 4.76 -0.74
N VAL A 233 -10.01 3.51 -1.16
CA VAL A 233 -10.00 2.37 -0.24
C VAL A 233 -9.08 1.26 -0.72
N LEU A 234 -8.54 0.47 0.20
CA LEU A 234 -7.79 -0.73 -0.17
C LEU A 234 -8.72 -1.81 -0.72
N VAL A 235 -9.74 -2.17 0.05
CA VAL A 235 -10.64 -3.29 -0.27
C VAL A 235 -12.09 -2.84 -0.29
N GLU A 236 -12.80 -3.13 -1.37
CA GLU A 236 -14.24 -2.92 -1.49
C GLU A 236 -14.97 -4.26 -1.38
N LYS A 237 -16.07 -4.30 -0.62
CA LYS A 237 -17.04 -5.41 -0.64
C LYS A 237 -18.16 -5.04 -1.60
N ALA A 238 -17.97 -5.32 -2.88
CA ALA A 238 -18.88 -4.89 -3.94
C ALA A 238 -20.31 -5.41 -3.73
N TYR A 239 -20.45 -6.61 -3.16
CA TYR A 239 -21.74 -7.21 -2.79
C TYR A 239 -22.51 -6.44 -1.71
N GLU A 240 -21.85 -5.55 -0.95
CA GLU A 240 -22.49 -4.71 0.08
C GLU A 240 -23.03 -3.38 -0.47
N LYS A 241 -22.79 -3.07 -1.75
CA LYS A 241 -23.36 -1.92 -2.48
C LYS A 241 -23.00 -0.54 -1.90
N GLY A 242 -21.89 -0.40 -1.16
CA GLY A 242 -21.45 0.88 -0.60
C GLY A 242 -21.14 1.94 -1.65
N ARG A 243 -20.46 1.56 -2.75
CA ARG A 243 -20.21 2.45 -3.89
C ARG A 243 -21.50 3.01 -4.49
N MET A 244 -22.52 2.16 -4.67
CA MET A 244 -23.83 2.58 -5.17
C MET A 244 -24.53 3.53 -4.18
N PHE A 245 -24.46 3.24 -2.88
CA PHE A 245 -24.99 4.12 -1.85
C PHE A 245 -24.35 5.52 -1.87
N LEU A 246 -23.04 5.60 -2.11
CA LEU A 246 -22.28 6.85 -2.16
C LEU A 246 -22.40 7.61 -3.50
N SER A 247 -23.04 7.04 -4.52
CA SER A 247 -23.12 7.61 -5.88
C SER A 247 -23.77 9.00 -5.92
N GLY A 248 -24.68 9.31 -4.99
CA GLY A 248 -25.35 10.61 -4.88
C GLY A 248 -24.40 11.78 -4.58
N TYR A 249 -23.20 11.52 -4.08
CA TYR A 249 -22.19 12.55 -3.84
C TYR A 249 -21.44 12.98 -5.11
N ASN A 250 -21.54 12.21 -6.21
CA ASN A 250 -20.85 12.46 -7.47
C ASN A 250 -19.33 12.66 -7.30
N LEU A 251 -18.70 11.77 -6.52
CA LEU A 251 -17.27 11.76 -6.23
C LEU A 251 -16.61 10.52 -6.84
N PRO A 252 -15.34 10.60 -7.28
CA PRO A 252 -14.57 9.43 -7.64
C PRO A 252 -14.36 8.54 -6.41
N VAL A 253 -14.68 7.26 -6.57
CA VAL A 253 -14.45 6.21 -5.57
C VAL A 253 -13.51 5.19 -6.20
N GLU A 254 -12.34 4.98 -5.61
CA GLU A 254 -11.32 4.07 -6.11
C GLU A 254 -11.04 3.00 -5.07
N SER A 255 -11.01 1.75 -5.51
CA SER A 255 -10.61 0.58 -4.71
C SER A 255 -9.49 -0.18 -5.43
N LEU A 256 -8.54 -0.73 -4.67
CA LEU A 256 -7.46 -1.55 -5.25
C LEU A 256 -7.87 -3.02 -5.42
N ALA A 257 -8.73 -3.53 -4.56
CA ALA A 257 -9.30 -4.88 -4.67
C ALA A 257 -10.81 -4.84 -4.41
N ALA A 258 -11.61 -5.40 -5.31
CA ALA A 258 -13.05 -5.52 -5.14
C ALA A 258 -13.44 -6.98 -4.90
N VAL A 259 -13.99 -7.27 -3.72
CA VAL A 259 -14.56 -8.58 -3.36
C VAL A 259 -15.99 -8.64 -3.87
N VAL A 260 -16.24 -9.52 -4.84
CA VAL A 260 -17.56 -9.69 -5.48
C VAL A 260 -18.43 -10.68 -4.73
N SER A 261 -17.85 -11.69 -4.09
CA SER A 261 -18.58 -12.62 -3.22
C SER A 261 -17.66 -13.31 -2.21
N VAL A 262 -18.28 -13.90 -1.19
CA VAL A 262 -17.64 -14.78 -0.21
C VAL A 262 -18.46 -16.06 -0.14
N ASP A 263 -17.97 -17.13 -0.78
CA ASP A 263 -18.70 -18.38 -0.97
C ASP A 263 -17.87 -19.55 -0.40
N ASP A 264 -18.47 -20.40 0.41
CA ASP A 264 -17.83 -21.58 1.01
C ASP A 264 -16.46 -21.28 1.68
N GLY A 265 -16.35 -20.12 2.33
CA GLY A 265 -15.12 -19.67 2.98
C GLY A 265 -14.02 -19.18 2.04
N ARG A 266 -14.33 -18.99 0.74
CA ARG A 266 -13.43 -18.45 -0.28
C ARG A 266 -13.81 -17.03 -0.64
N ILE A 267 -12.81 -16.20 -0.90
CA ILE A 267 -12.96 -14.80 -1.30
C ILE A 267 -12.84 -14.74 -2.83
N ASN A 268 -13.88 -14.28 -3.51
CA ASN A 268 -13.85 -14.04 -4.95
C ASN A 268 -13.65 -12.55 -5.20
N LEU A 269 -12.62 -12.21 -5.97
CA LEU A 269 -12.27 -10.85 -6.35
C LEU A 269 -12.65 -10.59 -7.81
N GLU A 270 -13.11 -9.38 -8.11
CA GLU A 270 -13.30 -8.87 -9.48
C GLU A 270 -11.98 -8.99 -10.27
N GLU A 271 -12.04 -9.30 -11.56
CA GLU A 271 -10.85 -9.47 -12.41
C GLU A 271 -10.02 -8.20 -12.56
#